data_AF-A0A6N7P581-F1
#
_entry.id   AF-A0A6N7P581-F1
#
_cell.length_a   1.000
_cell.length_b   1.000
_cell.length_c   1.000
_cell.angle_alpha   90.00
_cell.angle_beta   90.00
_cell.angle_gamma   90.00
#
_symmetry.space_group_name_H-M   'P 1'
#
loop_
_entity.id
_entity.type
_entity.pdbx_description
1 polymer ?
#
loop_
_entity_poly.entity_id
_entity_poly.type
_entity_poly.pdbx_seq_one_letter_code
_entity_poly.pdbx_strand_id
1 'polypeptide(L)'
;MYTYDSIYEPKQLKYDVAQNIKDDVVRYIFISKGERNILKVIDYSFMEELNGKKLFNFGFGNYDFETDIIEDIELSNNGDTYKVFNTVLSTVPLFFEIHSNAIIMIEGSDSGPEFLDKCRANCRKNCADICKNANRRINIYRGYVNKHYDTLKMDYTFYGGLDSTDNKPTLIDYMPDHKQESIILMKNKNQHSMKVEENQTQEVMEPTSAEEMIALFLERRKQNPDVDLFAKQNARMREKIKGLVLPDHLRLDL
;
A
#
# COMPACT_ATOMS: atom_id res chain seq x y z
N MET A 1 50.33 4.69 13.99
CA MET A 1 49.33 3.66 14.33
C MET A 1 47.98 4.33 14.21
N TYR A 2 47.16 3.93 13.23
CA TYR A 2 45.86 4.54 12.97
C TYR A 2 44.79 3.45 13.10
N THR A 3 43.85 3.64 14.01
CA THR A 3 42.71 2.75 14.21
C THR A 3 41.62 3.10 13.20
N TYR A 4 41.33 2.19 12.27
CA TYR A 4 40.41 2.42 11.16
C TYR A 4 38.94 2.13 11.57
N ASP A 5 38.51 2.71 12.69
CA ASP A 5 37.16 2.52 13.23
C ASP A 5 36.15 3.48 12.56
N SER A 6 36.10 3.44 11.22
CA SER A 6 35.18 4.27 10.43
C SER A 6 33.78 3.66 10.37
N ILE A 7 33.04 3.86 11.46
CA ILE A 7 31.59 4.15 11.51
C ILE A 7 30.79 3.64 10.28
N TYR A 8 30.54 2.33 10.24
CA TYR A 8 29.49 1.76 9.40
C TYR A 8 28.31 1.36 10.30
N GLU A 9 27.44 2.34 10.60
CA GLU A 9 26.09 2.00 11.04
C GLU A 9 25.41 1.14 9.96
N PRO A 10 24.70 0.06 10.34
CA PRO A 10 24.00 -0.77 9.37
C PRO A 10 22.90 0.05 8.68
N LYS A 11 23.05 0.29 7.37
CA LYS A 11 22.17 1.15 6.58
C LYS A 11 20.72 0.66 6.61
N GLN A 12 19.93 1.21 7.53
CA GLN A 12 18.55 0.79 7.82
C GLN A 12 17.69 0.81 6.54
N LEU A 13 17.32 -0.39 6.05
CA LEU A 13 16.72 -0.57 4.72
C LEU A 13 15.24 -0.20 4.63
N LYS A 14 14.57 -0.02 5.78
CA LYS A 14 13.19 0.48 5.95
C LYS A 14 13.15 1.47 7.11
N TYR A 15 12.08 2.24 7.25
CA TYR A 15 11.75 2.95 8.48
C TYR A 15 10.96 2.02 9.42
N ASP A 16 10.93 2.40 10.69
CA ASP A 16 10.06 1.80 11.69
C ASP A 16 8.65 2.37 11.54
N VAL A 17 7.63 1.56 11.82
CA VAL A 17 6.21 1.90 11.59
C VAL A 17 5.45 1.86 12.91
N ALA A 18 4.62 2.87 13.17
CA ALA A 18 3.62 2.82 14.22
C ALA A 18 2.34 2.17 13.64
N GLN A 19 1.80 1.16 14.32
CA GLN A 19 0.55 0.51 13.92
C GLN A 19 -0.66 1.21 14.57
N ASN A 20 -1.77 1.28 13.85
CA ASN A 20 -3.06 1.71 14.37
C ASN A 20 -4.16 0.83 13.75
N ILE A 21 -4.84 0.04 14.58
CA ILE A 21 -5.98 -0.78 14.16
C ILE A 21 -7.25 -0.14 14.73
N LYS A 22 -8.25 0.10 13.88
CA LYS A 22 -9.62 0.48 14.30
C LYS A 22 -10.62 -0.22 13.40
N ASP A 23 -11.61 -0.89 14.01
CA ASP A 23 -12.63 -1.68 13.31
C ASP A 23 -11.97 -2.74 12.39
N ASP A 24 -12.15 -2.67 11.07
CA ASP A 24 -11.40 -3.48 10.08
C ASP A 24 -10.24 -2.70 9.41
N VAL A 25 -10.01 -1.43 9.74
CA VAL A 25 -8.92 -0.64 9.12
C VAL A 25 -7.62 -0.91 9.88
N VAL A 26 -6.68 -1.57 9.19
CA VAL A 26 -5.28 -1.66 9.63
C VAL A 26 -4.51 -0.53 8.97
N ARG A 27 -3.98 0.38 9.78
CA ARG A 27 -3.18 1.53 9.36
C ARG A 27 -1.75 1.43 9.89
N TYR A 28 -0.77 1.81 9.06
CA TYR A 28 0.62 2.00 9.46
C TYR A 28 1.07 3.42 9.14
N ILE A 29 1.85 4.01 10.06
CA ILE A 29 2.29 5.41 10.00
C ILE A 29 3.81 5.43 10.17
N PHE A 30 4.52 6.20 9.35
CA PHE A 30 5.96 6.42 9.52
C PHE A 30 6.40 7.79 9.03
N ILE A 31 7.54 8.28 9.56
CA ILE A 31 8.19 9.49 9.07
C ILE A 31 9.30 9.12 8.08
N SER A 32 9.11 9.53 6.84
CA SER A 32 10.15 9.57 5.81
C SER A 32 11.12 10.71 6.15
N LYS A 33 12.27 10.33 6.71
CA LYS A 33 13.38 11.24 7.07
C LYS A 33 14.37 11.30 5.90
N GLY A 34 14.10 12.22 4.96
CA GLY A 34 14.87 12.42 3.73
C GLY A 34 15.53 13.80 3.70
N GLU A 35 15.40 14.53 2.60
CA GLU A 35 15.72 15.97 2.53
C GLU A 35 14.85 16.81 3.49
N ARG A 36 13.61 16.37 3.70
CA ARG A 36 12.67 16.86 4.72
C ARG A 36 12.00 15.67 5.44
N ASN A 37 11.40 15.95 6.59
CA ASN A 37 10.52 14.99 7.25
C ASN A 37 9.14 15.01 6.57
N ILE A 38 8.59 13.84 6.26
CA ILE A 38 7.24 13.69 5.68
C ILE A 38 6.51 12.56 6.42
N LEU A 39 5.34 12.84 7.00
CA LEU A 39 4.47 11.78 7.52
C LEU A 39 3.82 11.03 6.35
N LYS A 40 3.97 9.71 6.37
CA LYS A 40 3.42 8.81 5.36
C LYS A 40 2.49 7.81 6.02
N VAL A 41 1.38 7.53 5.35
CA VAL A 41 0.31 6.65 5.82
C VAL A 41 0.15 5.51 4.82
N ILE A 42 -0.07 4.32 5.37
CA ILE A 42 -0.42 3.10 4.66
C ILE A 42 -1.74 2.61 5.26
N ASP A 43 -2.80 2.51 4.45
CA ASP A 43 -4.10 1.99 4.89
C ASP A 43 -4.43 0.69 4.15
N TYR A 44 -4.80 -0.33 4.91
CA TYR A 44 -5.54 -1.48 4.40
C TYR A 44 -7.03 -1.22 4.63
N SER A 45 -7.68 -0.59 3.64
CA SER A 45 -9.09 -0.20 3.74
C SER A 45 -10.02 -1.33 3.31
N PHE A 46 -10.97 -1.75 4.16
CA PHE A 46 -11.96 -2.77 3.83
C PHE A 46 -12.90 -2.32 2.69
N MET A 47 -13.01 -3.18 1.67
CA MET A 47 -13.81 -2.92 0.46
C MET A 47 -15.12 -3.70 0.44
N GLU A 48 -15.05 -5.03 0.54
CA GLU A 48 -16.17 -5.97 0.36
C GLU A 48 -15.81 -7.34 0.97
N GLU A 49 -16.81 -8.16 1.31
CA GLU A 49 -16.59 -9.57 1.67
C GLU A 49 -16.99 -10.50 0.52
N LEU A 50 -16.06 -11.37 0.12
CA LEU A 50 -16.18 -12.25 -1.04
C LEU A 50 -16.05 -13.70 -0.57
N ASN A 51 -17.16 -14.42 -0.49
CA ASN A 51 -17.23 -15.85 -0.09
C ASN A 51 -16.46 -16.15 1.23
N GLY A 52 -16.68 -15.34 2.27
CA GLY A 52 -16.02 -15.48 3.58
C GLY A 52 -14.57 -14.97 3.65
N LYS A 53 -14.12 -14.20 2.63
CA LYS A 53 -12.83 -13.52 2.61
C LYS A 53 -13.02 -12.02 2.50
N LYS A 54 -12.46 -11.25 3.43
CA LYS A 54 -12.45 -9.78 3.35
C LYS A 54 -11.44 -9.30 2.31
N LEU A 55 -11.87 -8.43 1.40
CA LEU A 55 -11.04 -7.76 0.40
C LEU A 55 -10.68 -6.35 0.88
N PHE A 56 -9.41 -5.97 0.72
CA PHE A 56 -8.86 -4.68 1.14
C PHE A 56 -8.14 -3.97 -0.01
N ASN A 57 -8.30 -2.64 -0.10
CA ASN A 57 -7.40 -1.80 -0.89
C ASN A 57 -6.11 -1.55 -0.10
N PHE A 58 -4.96 -1.57 -0.79
CA PHE A 58 -3.66 -1.16 -0.24
C PHE A 58 -3.34 0.29 -0.62
N GLY A 59 -3.83 1.23 0.20
CA GLY A 59 -3.54 2.65 0.06
C GLY A 59 -2.18 3.01 0.65
N PHE A 60 -1.44 3.89 -0.03
CA PHE A 60 -0.22 4.52 0.49
C PHE A 60 -0.12 5.96 -0.04
N GLY A 61 0.41 6.90 0.75
CA GLY A 61 0.75 8.25 0.29
C GLY A 61 1.36 9.16 1.35
N ASN A 62 1.58 10.44 1.01
CA ASN A 62 1.94 11.47 2.00
C ASN A 62 0.66 11.96 2.69
N TYR A 63 0.71 12.25 3.98
CA TYR A 63 -0.38 12.95 4.66
C TYR A 63 -0.08 14.46 4.70
N ASP A 64 -1.06 15.27 4.31
CA ASP A 64 -0.99 16.72 4.44
C ASP A 64 -1.72 17.19 5.71
N PHE A 65 -1.00 17.96 6.53
CA PHE A 65 -1.53 18.56 7.75
C PHE A 65 -2.39 19.81 7.48
N GLU A 66 -2.28 20.47 6.33
CA GLU A 66 -3.13 21.62 5.99
C GLU A 66 -4.53 21.18 5.54
N THR A 67 -4.61 20.19 4.64
CA THR A 67 -5.87 19.72 4.03
C THR A 67 -6.47 18.45 4.64
N ASP A 68 -5.79 17.77 5.57
CA ASP A 68 -6.22 16.54 6.26
C ASP A 68 -6.46 15.31 5.35
N ILE A 69 -5.95 15.34 4.12
CA ILE A 69 -6.06 14.26 3.13
C ILE A 69 -4.71 13.62 2.79
N ILE A 70 -4.76 12.52 2.03
CA ILE A 70 -3.57 11.89 1.47
C ILE A 70 -3.25 12.44 0.08
N GLU A 71 -2.09 13.07 -0.04
CA GLU A 71 -1.48 13.44 -1.32
C GLU A 71 -0.84 12.22 -1.99
N ASP A 72 -1.66 11.45 -2.72
CA ASP A 72 -1.16 10.32 -3.52
C ASP A 72 -0.99 10.64 -5.02
N ILE A 73 -0.48 11.83 -5.32
CA ILE A 73 -0.12 12.25 -6.70
C ILE A 73 1.35 12.70 -6.75
N GLU A 74 1.77 13.50 -5.78
CA GLU A 74 3.10 14.11 -5.65
C GLU A 74 4.26 13.09 -5.63
N LEU A 75 5.27 13.31 -6.47
CA LEU A 75 6.60 12.73 -6.25
C LEU A 75 7.34 13.61 -5.25
N SER A 76 7.30 13.22 -3.96
CA SER A 76 7.91 13.98 -2.85
C SER A 76 9.40 14.30 -2.98
N ASN A 77 10.12 13.65 -3.93
CA ASN A 77 11.53 13.82 -4.28
C ASN A 77 12.54 13.69 -3.11
N ASN A 78 12.11 13.13 -1.98
CA ASN A 78 12.78 13.19 -0.68
C ASN A 78 14.10 12.37 -0.55
N GLY A 79 14.73 11.97 -1.66
CA GLY A 79 15.97 11.18 -1.71
C GLY A 79 15.87 9.71 -1.26
N ASP A 80 14.78 9.33 -0.57
CA ASP A 80 14.67 8.09 0.22
C ASP A 80 13.76 7.01 -0.41
N THR A 81 13.34 7.17 -1.67
CA THR A 81 12.31 6.37 -2.36
C THR A 81 12.43 4.85 -2.17
N TYR A 82 13.64 4.29 -2.19
CA TYR A 82 13.85 2.86 -1.95
C TYR A 82 13.57 2.45 -0.50
N LYS A 83 13.96 3.26 0.49
CA LYS A 83 13.69 3.02 1.91
C LYS A 83 12.20 3.14 2.20
N VAL A 84 11.53 4.15 1.62
CA VAL A 84 10.07 4.30 1.64
C VAL A 84 9.37 3.06 1.08
N PHE A 85 9.75 2.63 -0.13
CA PHE A 85 9.13 1.47 -0.78
C PHE A 85 9.33 0.16 -0.01
N ASN A 86 10.53 -0.09 0.51
CA ASN A 86 10.81 -1.22 1.40
C ASN A 86 9.96 -1.17 2.69
N THR A 87 9.73 0.03 3.24
CA THR A 87 8.88 0.22 4.43
C THR A 87 7.45 -0.20 4.12
N VAL A 88 6.89 0.32 3.02
CA VAL A 88 5.53 0.00 2.54
C VAL A 88 5.37 -1.51 2.34
N LEU A 89 6.27 -2.15 1.60
CA LEU A 89 6.22 -3.61 1.41
C LEU A 89 6.36 -4.40 2.72
N SER A 90 7.12 -3.90 3.70
CA SER A 90 7.31 -4.61 4.98
C SER A 90 6.07 -4.65 5.89
N THR A 91 5.00 -3.90 5.54
CA THR A 91 3.70 -3.98 6.24
C THR A 91 2.81 -5.13 5.76
N VAL A 92 3.07 -5.70 4.58
CA VAL A 92 2.25 -6.78 3.99
C VAL A 92 2.26 -8.05 4.84
N PRO A 93 3.41 -8.56 5.36
CA PRO A 93 3.40 -9.71 6.26
C PRO A 93 2.63 -9.44 7.56
N LEU A 94 2.84 -8.26 8.17
CA LEU A 94 2.20 -7.83 9.41
C LEU A 94 0.68 -7.72 9.27
N PHE A 95 0.18 -7.22 8.14
CA PHE A 95 -1.25 -7.23 7.84
C PHE A 95 -1.82 -8.66 7.79
N PHE A 96 -1.11 -9.62 7.20
CA PHE A 96 -1.54 -11.03 7.17
C PHE A 96 -1.30 -11.81 8.48
N GLU A 97 -0.70 -11.20 9.50
CA GLU A 97 -0.73 -11.73 10.87
C GLU A 97 -2.05 -11.38 11.56
N ILE A 98 -2.66 -10.24 11.22
CA ILE A 98 -3.99 -9.79 11.68
C ILE A 98 -5.10 -10.48 10.85
N HIS A 99 -5.04 -10.38 9.52
CA HIS A 99 -6.08 -10.86 8.60
C HIS A 99 -5.56 -12.00 7.70
N SER A 100 -5.18 -13.13 8.30
CA SER A 100 -4.52 -14.26 7.63
C SER A 100 -5.27 -14.90 6.44
N ASN A 101 -6.58 -14.68 6.31
CA ASN A 101 -7.43 -15.22 5.22
C ASN A 101 -7.88 -14.15 4.19
N ALA A 102 -7.40 -12.90 4.32
CA ALA A 102 -7.82 -11.78 3.49
C ALA A 102 -7.29 -11.83 2.05
N ILE A 103 -7.84 -10.93 1.23
CA ILE A 103 -7.37 -10.58 -0.11
C ILE A 103 -6.93 -9.12 -0.07
N ILE A 104 -5.76 -8.81 -0.62
CA ILE A 104 -5.27 -7.43 -0.79
C ILE A 104 -5.28 -7.11 -2.28
N MET A 105 -5.79 -5.94 -2.67
CA MET A 105 -5.70 -5.40 -4.02
C MET A 105 -4.87 -4.12 -4.03
N ILE A 106 -3.91 -4.07 -4.95
CA ILE A 106 -2.96 -2.96 -5.15
C ILE A 106 -3.20 -2.37 -6.54
N GLU A 107 -3.44 -1.07 -6.62
CA GLU A 107 -3.44 -0.32 -7.88
C GLU A 107 -2.54 0.92 -7.78
N GLY A 108 -2.06 1.42 -8.92
CA GLY A 108 -1.55 2.78 -8.98
C GLY A 108 -2.68 3.80 -8.97
N SER A 109 -2.57 4.90 -8.22
CA SER A 109 -3.42 6.08 -8.44
C SER A 109 -3.30 6.58 -9.89
N ASP A 110 -2.15 6.36 -10.53
CA ASP A 110 -1.82 6.67 -11.92
C ASP A 110 -2.33 5.66 -12.98
N SER A 111 -3.22 4.73 -12.62
CA SER A 111 -3.88 3.81 -13.57
C SER A 111 -5.25 4.29 -14.06
N GLY A 112 -5.89 5.26 -13.38
CA GLY A 112 -7.28 5.65 -13.67
C GLY A 112 -7.44 6.65 -14.83
N PRO A 113 -8.62 6.68 -15.50
CA PRO A 113 -8.87 7.59 -16.63
C PRO A 113 -8.74 9.07 -16.23
N GLU A 114 -9.24 9.46 -15.06
CA GLU A 114 -9.10 10.83 -14.55
C GLU A 114 -7.63 11.28 -14.39
N PHE A 115 -6.72 10.35 -14.09
CA PHE A 115 -5.28 10.63 -14.09
C PHE A 115 -4.77 10.84 -15.52
N LEU A 116 -5.21 10.04 -16.49
CA LEU A 116 -4.86 10.22 -17.90
C LEU A 116 -5.32 11.58 -18.41
N ASP A 117 -6.53 12.01 -18.07
CA ASP A 117 -7.10 13.27 -18.56
C ASP A 117 -6.41 14.49 -17.92
N LYS A 118 -6.18 14.47 -16.60
CA LYS A 118 -5.37 15.49 -15.90
C LYS A 118 -3.93 15.52 -16.41
N CYS A 119 -3.35 14.36 -16.70
CA CYS A 119 -2.01 14.25 -17.29
C CYS A 119 -1.97 14.78 -18.74
N ARG A 120 -3.00 14.55 -19.55
CA ARG A 120 -3.12 15.03 -20.94
C ARG A 120 -3.18 16.55 -20.98
N ALA A 121 -4.03 17.16 -20.15
CA ALA A 121 -4.21 18.61 -20.08
C ALA A 121 -2.89 19.39 -19.85
N ASN A 122 -1.91 18.80 -19.16
CA ASN A 122 -0.61 19.41 -18.85
C ASN A 122 0.59 18.54 -19.29
N CYS A 123 0.47 17.81 -20.40
CA CYS A 123 1.40 16.73 -20.78
C CYS A 123 2.77 17.22 -21.28
N ARG A 124 3.68 17.60 -20.37
CA ARG A 124 5.09 17.97 -20.70
C ARG A 124 5.91 16.90 -21.46
N LYS A 125 5.38 15.69 -21.64
CA LYS A 125 6.03 14.58 -22.38
C LYS A 125 5.46 14.35 -23.78
N ASN A 126 4.53 15.18 -24.25
CA ASN A 126 3.89 15.11 -25.57
C ASN A 126 3.49 13.68 -25.95
N CYS A 127 2.78 13.00 -25.05
CA CYS A 127 2.33 11.63 -25.28
C CYS A 127 1.13 11.63 -26.21
N ALA A 128 1.21 10.83 -27.28
CA ALA A 128 0.06 10.44 -28.09
C ALA A 128 -0.72 9.32 -27.36
N ASP A 129 -0.98 8.20 -28.02
CA ASP A 129 -1.88 7.14 -27.55
C ASP A 129 -1.42 6.50 -26.23
N ILE A 130 -0.11 6.30 -26.07
CA ILE A 130 0.50 5.68 -24.89
C ILE A 130 1.02 6.74 -23.92
N CYS A 131 0.31 6.92 -22.79
CA CYS A 131 0.72 7.84 -21.73
C CYS A 131 1.95 7.33 -20.96
N LYS A 132 3.12 7.94 -21.20
CA LYS A 132 4.39 7.62 -20.50
C LYS A 132 4.38 7.92 -19.00
N ASN A 133 3.33 8.57 -18.47
CA ASN A 133 3.16 8.87 -17.04
C ASN A 133 2.24 7.86 -16.33
N ALA A 134 1.44 7.07 -17.04
CA ALA A 134 0.47 6.15 -16.45
C ALA A 134 1.12 4.87 -15.92
N ASN A 135 0.45 4.21 -14.97
CA ASN A 135 0.81 2.92 -14.39
C ASN A 135 2.24 2.81 -13.82
N ARG A 136 2.96 3.92 -13.59
CA ARG A 136 4.32 3.88 -13.03
C ARG A 136 4.33 3.30 -11.62
N ARG A 137 3.33 3.64 -10.81
CA ARG A 137 3.21 3.15 -9.43
C ARG A 137 3.06 1.63 -9.42
N ILE A 138 2.11 1.08 -10.18
CA ILE A 138 1.93 -0.38 -10.29
C ILE A 138 3.13 -1.07 -10.96
N ASN A 139 3.83 -0.41 -11.90
CA ASN A 139 5.07 -0.93 -12.47
C ASN A 139 6.20 -1.11 -11.42
N ILE A 140 6.26 -0.29 -10.35
CA ILE A 140 7.25 -0.46 -9.28
C ILE A 140 6.93 -1.71 -8.44
N TYR A 141 5.66 -1.88 -8.03
CA TYR A 141 5.22 -3.10 -7.35
C TYR A 141 5.43 -4.36 -8.23
N ARG A 142 5.07 -4.30 -9.52
CA ARG A 142 5.29 -5.39 -10.49
C ARG A 142 6.77 -5.72 -10.68
N GLY A 143 7.64 -4.71 -10.70
CA GLY A 143 9.09 -4.89 -10.76
C GLY A 143 9.65 -5.61 -9.53
N TYR A 144 9.12 -5.34 -8.33
CA TYR A 144 9.47 -6.10 -7.13
C TYR A 144 8.94 -7.53 -7.19
N VAL A 145 7.66 -7.72 -7.51
CA VAL A 145 7.04 -9.05 -7.56
C VAL A 145 7.70 -9.95 -8.60
N ASN A 146 7.94 -9.48 -9.84
CA ASN A 146 8.68 -10.27 -10.85
C ASN A 146 10.08 -10.68 -10.35
N LYS A 147 10.83 -9.74 -9.78
CA LYS A 147 12.20 -9.97 -9.29
C LYS A 147 12.28 -10.99 -8.15
N HIS A 148 11.22 -11.13 -7.37
CA HIS A 148 11.16 -11.97 -6.17
C HIS A 148 10.12 -13.10 -6.28
N TYR A 149 9.57 -13.34 -7.48
CA TYR A 149 8.39 -14.18 -7.69
C TYR A 149 8.57 -15.62 -7.20
N ASP A 150 9.71 -16.23 -7.49
CA ASP A 150 9.98 -17.63 -7.12
C ASP A 150 10.04 -17.87 -5.60
N THR A 151 10.38 -16.84 -4.82
CA THR A 151 10.30 -16.88 -3.36
C THR A 151 8.89 -16.52 -2.88
N LEU A 152 8.34 -15.39 -3.36
CA LEU A 152 7.05 -14.88 -2.90
C LEU A 152 5.89 -15.86 -3.16
N LYS A 153 5.93 -16.63 -4.25
CA LYS A 153 4.89 -17.62 -4.59
C LYS A 153 4.77 -18.78 -3.60
N MET A 154 5.76 -18.96 -2.72
CA MET A 154 5.70 -19.97 -1.64
C MET A 154 4.72 -19.55 -0.54
N ASP A 155 4.73 -18.26 -0.20
CA ASP A 155 3.93 -17.67 0.88
C ASP A 155 2.63 -17.02 0.39
N TYR A 156 2.56 -16.62 -0.89
CA TYR A 156 1.43 -15.88 -1.46
C TYR A 156 0.99 -16.43 -2.82
N THR A 157 -0.32 -16.36 -3.09
CA THR A 157 -0.91 -16.50 -4.42
C THR A 157 -1.12 -15.10 -5.01
N PHE A 158 -0.83 -14.93 -6.30
CA PHE A 158 -0.91 -13.65 -7.01
C PHE A 158 -1.86 -13.69 -8.21
N TYR A 159 -2.63 -12.62 -8.38
CA TYR A 159 -3.49 -12.34 -9.52
C TYR A 159 -3.12 -10.95 -10.12
N GLY A 160 -3.17 -10.82 -11.44
CA GLY A 160 -2.71 -9.62 -12.17
C GLY A 160 -3.80 -8.61 -12.55
N GLY A 161 -5.06 -8.97 -12.38
CA GLY A 161 -6.16 -8.11 -12.79
C GLY A 161 -7.53 -8.73 -12.57
N LEU A 162 -8.54 -8.00 -13.05
CA LEU A 162 -9.92 -8.46 -13.18
C LEU A 162 -10.24 -8.60 -14.67
N ASP A 163 -10.76 -9.74 -15.10
CA ASP A 163 -11.41 -9.86 -16.41
C ASP A 163 -12.89 -9.50 -16.24
N SER A 164 -13.36 -8.47 -16.94
CA SER A 164 -14.74 -7.97 -16.90
C SER A 164 -15.57 -8.32 -18.13
N THR A 165 -15.08 -9.21 -19.02
CA THR A 165 -15.76 -9.54 -20.30
C THR A 165 -17.17 -10.13 -20.10
N ASP A 166 -17.38 -10.98 -19.11
CA ASP A 166 -18.66 -11.68 -18.85
C ASP A 166 -19.63 -10.92 -17.91
N ASN A 167 -19.57 -9.58 -17.85
CA ASN A 167 -20.34 -8.69 -16.95
C ASN A 167 -20.16 -8.93 -15.44
N LYS A 168 -19.38 -9.94 -15.02
CA LYS A 168 -18.95 -10.16 -13.64
C LYS A 168 -17.43 -10.20 -13.62
N PRO A 169 -16.74 -9.33 -12.85
CA PRO A 169 -15.29 -9.40 -12.77
C PRO A 169 -14.83 -10.74 -12.20
N THR A 170 -13.77 -11.32 -12.76
CA THR A 170 -13.11 -12.55 -12.28
C THR A 170 -11.61 -12.34 -12.17
N LEU A 171 -10.92 -13.09 -11.29
CA LEU A 171 -9.48 -12.92 -11.07
C LEU A 171 -8.65 -13.52 -12.23
N ILE A 172 -7.74 -12.74 -12.80
CA ILE A 172 -6.76 -13.20 -13.80
C ILE A 172 -5.47 -13.62 -13.09
N ASP A 173 -4.97 -14.83 -13.35
CA ASP A 173 -3.68 -15.31 -12.79
C ASP A 173 -2.52 -14.34 -13.07
N TYR A 174 -1.64 -14.15 -12.08
CA TYR A 174 -0.46 -13.30 -12.27
C TYR A 174 0.58 -14.01 -13.14
N MET A 175 0.64 -13.60 -14.40
CA MET A 175 1.73 -13.98 -15.30
C MET A 175 2.90 -13.00 -15.14
N PRO A 176 4.11 -13.45 -14.76
CA PRO A 176 5.33 -12.64 -14.83
C PRO A 176 5.56 -12.07 -16.24
N ASP A 177 6.27 -10.96 -16.29
CA ASP A 177 6.60 -10.13 -17.47
C ASP A 177 5.42 -9.61 -18.32
N HIS A 178 4.18 -10.00 -18.01
CA HIS A 178 2.98 -9.44 -18.63
C HIS A 178 2.60 -8.08 -18.00
N LYS A 179 1.93 -7.22 -18.78
CA LYS A 179 1.50 -5.89 -18.31
C LYS A 179 0.22 -5.98 -17.48
N GLN A 180 0.37 -6.35 -16.22
CA GLN A 180 -0.68 -6.32 -15.21
C GLN A 180 -0.96 -4.88 -14.73
N GLU A 181 -2.23 -4.52 -14.55
CA GLU A 181 -2.69 -3.16 -14.17
C GLU A 181 -3.06 -3.03 -12.67
N SER A 182 -3.26 -4.15 -12.01
CA SER A 182 -3.28 -4.27 -10.54
C SER A 182 -2.37 -5.40 -10.09
N ILE A 183 -2.22 -5.57 -8.78
CA ILE A 183 -1.71 -6.79 -8.18
C ILE A 183 -2.68 -7.15 -7.06
N ILE A 184 -3.27 -8.32 -7.14
CA ILE A 184 -4.14 -8.88 -6.11
C ILE A 184 -3.38 -10.05 -5.47
N LEU A 185 -3.31 -10.11 -4.15
CA LEU A 185 -2.57 -11.15 -3.43
C LEU A 185 -3.32 -11.72 -2.23
N MET A 186 -3.01 -12.97 -1.92
CA MET A 186 -3.60 -13.76 -0.83
C MET A 186 -2.49 -14.58 -0.17
N LYS A 187 -2.49 -14.71 1.16
CA LYS A 187 -1.54 -15.59 1.86
C LYS A 187 -1.93 -17.06 1.69
N ASN A 188 -0.94 -17.90 1.38
CA ASN A 188 -1.11 -19.34 1.23
C ASN A 188 -1.39 -20.01 2.59
N LYS A 189 -2.22 -21.06 2.62
CA LYS A 189 -2.49 -21.86 3.83
C LYS A 189 -1.28 -22.75 4.18
N ASN A 190 -0.20 -22.17 4.69
CA ASN A 190 0.99 -22.89 5.19
C ASN A 190 1.27 -22.58 6.67
N GLN A 191 1.78 -23.58 7.39
CA GLN A 191 1.95 -23.55 8.84
C GLN A 191 3.29 -22.92 9.27
N HIS A 192 3.31 -21.61 9.54
CA HIS A 192 4.15 -21.03 10.60
C HIS A 192 3.66 -19.62 10.99
N SER A 193 3.61 -19.37 12.30
CA SER A 193 3.29 -18.06 12.89
C SER A 193 4.30 -17.77 13.99
N MET A 194 5.18 -16.78 13.77
CA MET A 194 5.97 -16.19 14.85
C MET A 194 5.24 -14.95 15.37
N LYS A 195 5.31 -14.71 16.68
CA LYS A 195 4.72 -13.54 17.32
C LYS A 195 5.78 -12.46 17.53
N VAL A 196 5.34 -11.19 17.50
CA VAL A 196 6.09 -10.02 17.97
C VAL A 196 5.20 -9.27 18.95
N GLU A 197 5.78 -8.64 19.97
CA GLU A 197 5.07 -7.89 21.01
C GLU A 197 5.39 -6.39 20.89
N GLU A 198 4.40 -5.52 21.07
CA GLU A 198 4.55 -4.06 21.10
C GLU A 198 4.69 -3.52 22.53
N ASN A 199 5.23 -2.30 22.68
CA ASN A 199 5.26 -1.53 23.93
C ASN A 199 5.10 -0.03 23.63
N GLN A 200 4.48 0.73 24.55
CA GLN A 200 4.17 2.16 24.38
C GLN A 200 4.47 2.98 25.65
N THR A 201 4.83 4.27 25.50
CA THR A 201 4.70 5.31 26.54
C THR A 201 4.68 6.73 25.92
N GLN A 202 4.27 7.78 26.67
CA GLN A 202 4.02 9.18 26.26
C GLN A 202 4.74 10.14 27.27
N GLU A 203 4.76 11.48 27.26
CA GLU A 203 4.05 12.60 26.58
C GLU A 203 4.83 13.93 26.79
N VAL A 204 4.62 15.11 26.17
CA VAL A 204 4.19 15.61 24.83
C VAL A 204 4.32 17.16 24.84
N MET A 205 4.77 17.85 23.78
CA MET A 205 4.47 19.28 23.48
C MET A 205 4.91 19.71 22.05
N GLU A 206 4.05 20.49 21.36
CA GLU A 206 4.19 21.19 20.04
C GLU A 206 5.15 20.65 18.94
N PRO A 207 4.64 20.25 17.74
CA PRO A 207 5.45 19.55 16.73
C PRO A 207 6.64 20.31 16.09
N THR A 208 7.84 19.82 16.40
CA THR A 208 9.08 20.01 15.61
C THR A 208 9.78 18.69 15.25
N SER A 209 9.36 17.57 15.86
CA SER A 209 10.00 16.25 15.79
C SER A 209 9.15 15.19 15.05
N ALA A 210 9.72 13.99 14.92
CA ALA A 210 9.07 12.86 14.26
C ALA A 210 7.89 12.29 15.05
N GLU A 211 7.99 12.28 16.38
CA GLU A 211 6.99 11.71 17.28
C GLU A 211 5.74 12.61 17.37
N GLU A 212 5.93 13.92 17.46
CA GLU A 212 4.82 14.88 17.56
C GLU A 212 3.95 14.94 16.30
N MET A 213 4.53 14.75 15.10
CA MET A 213 3.74 14.59 13.87
C MET A 213 2.84 13.35 13.91
N ILE A 214 3.34 12.24 14.45
CA ILE A 214 2.54 11.01 14.61
C ILE A 214 1.45 11.23 15.68
N ALA A 215 1.78 11.88 16.79
CA ALA A 215 0.82 12.25 17.83
C ALA A 215 -0.32 13.12 17.26
N LEU A 216 0.01 14.22 16.56
CA LEU A 216 -0.97 15.12 15.96
C LEU A 216 -1.86 14.41 14.92
N PHE A 217 -1.30 13.52 14.10
CA PHE A 217 -2.09 12.67 13.19
C PHE A 217 -3.07 11.78 13.98
N LEU A 218 -2.60 11.09 15.02
CA LEU A 218 -3.42 10.20 15.84
C LEU A 218 -4.51 10.97 16.60
N GLU A 219 -4.24 12.17 17.09
CA GLU A 219 -5.26 13.05 17.71
C GLU A 219 -6.33 13.48 16.72
N ARG A 220 -5.95 13.88 15.51
CA ARG A 220 -6.92 14.16 14.43
C ARG A 220 -7.73 12.92 14.06
N ARG A 221 -7.17 11.71 14.13
CA ARG A 221 -7.93 10.45 13.95
C ARG A 221 -8.77 10.05 15.17
N LYS A 222 -8.49 10.53 16.39
CA LYS A 222 -9.41 10.42 17.54
C LYS A 222 -10.62 11.34 17.39
N GLN A 223 -10.41 12.55 16.84
CA GLN A 223 -11.48 13.53 16.60
C GLN A 223 -12.35 13.18 15.38
N ASN A 224 -11.73 12.77 14.28
CA ASN A 224 -12.37 12.41 13.02
C ASN A 224 -12.10 10.93 12.67
N PRO A 225 -12.67 9.96 13.41
CA PRO A 225 -12.31 8.54 13.33
C PRO A 225 -12.67 7.86 12.01
N ASP A 226 -13.75 8.32 11.36
CA ASP A 226 -14.37 7.61 10.24
C ASP A 226 -14.03 8.25 8.88
N VAL A 227 -13.01 9.12 8.85
CA VAL A 227 -12.48 9.73 7.61
C VAL A 227 -11.69 8.70 6.82
N ASP A 228 -12.28 8.26 5.71
CA ASP A 228 -11.61 7.46 4.69
C ASP A 228 -10.56 8.32 3.95
N LEU A 229 -9.32 8.27 4.45
CA LEU A 229 -8.15 8.96 3.90
C LEU A 229 -7.86 8.62 2.43
N PHE A 230 -8.38 7.49 1.93
CA PHE A 230 -8.24 7.02 0.56
C PHE A 230 -9.58 6.98 -0.19
N ALA A 231 -10.61 7.71 0.28
CA ALA A 231 -12.01 7.65 -0.20
C ALA A 231 -12.15 7.61 -1.73
N LYS A 232 -11.36 8.41 -2.44
CA LYS A 232 -11.35 8.46 -3.91
C LYS A 232 -10.83 7.17 -4.56
N GLN A 233 -9.75 6.59 -4.02
CA GLN A 233 -9.21 5.32 -4.51
C GLN A 233 -10.15 4.16 -4.15
N ASN A 234 -10.68 4.20 -2.93
CA ASN A 234 -11.63 3.23 -2.41
C ASN A 234 -12.96 3.24 -3.19
N ALA A 235 -13.49 4.41 -3.57
CA ALA A 235 -14.65 4.52 -4.46
C ALA A 235 -14.36 3.96 -5.87
N ARG A 236 -13.17 4.25 -6.44
CA ARG A 236 -12.74 3.69 -7.74
C ARG A 236 -12.61 2.17 -7.68
N MET A 237 -12.13 1.61 -6.56
CA MET A 237 -12.02 0.16 -6.37
C MET A 237 -13.39 -0.48 -6.20
N ARG A 238 -14.28 0.09 -5.38
CA ARG A 238 -15.65 -0.42 -5.16
C ARG A 238 -16.45 -0.59 -6.46
N GLU A 239 -16.36 0.36 -7.41
CA GLU A 239 -17.00 0.19 -8.72
C GLU A 239 -16.30 -0.85 -9.64
N LYS A 240 -15.00 -1.12 -9.46
CA LYS A 240 -14.27 -2.17 -10.21
C LYS A 240 -14.56 -3.58 -9.71
N ILE A 241 -14.72 -3.78 -8.41
CA ILE A 241 -14.94 -5.10 -7.77
C ILE A 241 -16.42 -5.49 -7.72
N LYS A 242 -17.32 -4.60 -8.12
CA LYS A 242 -18.77 -4.74 -8.04
C LYS A 242 -19.27 -6.03 -8.69
N GLY A 243 -19.67 -7.02 -7.89
CA GLY A 243 -20.10 -8.33 -8.36
C GLY A 243 -18.96 -9.29 -8.75
N LEU A 244 -17.75 -9.06 -8.22
CA LEU A 244 -16.57 -9.92 -8.38
C LEU A 244 -16.85 -11.34 -7.88
N VAL A 245 -16.68 -12.31 -8.77
CA VAL A 245 -16.79 -13.73 -8.44
C VAL A 245 -15.39 -14.31 -8.24
N LEU A 246 -15.11 -14.75 -7.02
CA LEU A 246 -13.90 -15.55 -6.77
C LEU A 246 -14.00 -16.91 -7.49
N PRO A 247 -12.93 -17.37 -8.16
CA PRO A 247 -12.78 -18.74 -8.64
C PRO A 247 -13.15 -19.79 -7.59
N ASP A 248 -13.66 -20.94 -8.05
CA ASP A 248 -14.19 -21.99 -7.18
C ASP A 248 -13.16 -22.47 -6.14
N HIS A 249 -11.89 -22.60 -6.53
CA HIS A 249 -10.79 -23.03 -5.66
C HIS A 249 -10.35 -22.00 -4.59
N LEU A 250 -10.90 -20.79 -4.63
CA LEU A 250 -10.67 -19.74 -3.62
C LEU A 250 -11.84 -19.55 -2.66
N ARG A 251 -12.97 -20.23 -2.89
CA ARG A 251 -14.07 -20.25 -1.91
C ARG A 251 -13.62 -21.01 -0.68
N LEU A 252 -14.15 -20.64 0.47
CA LEU A 252 -14.06 -21.51 1.64
C LEU A 252 -15.01 -22.69 1.44
N ASP A 253 -14.55 -23.88 1.78
CA ASP A 253 -15.43 -25.02 2.04
C ASP A 253 -16.36 -24.63 3.21
N LEU A 254 -17.68 -24.74 3.01
CA LEU A 254 -18.74 -24.39 3.96
C LEU A 254 -19.20 -25.62 4.76
#